data_AF-A0ABC9U455-F1
#
_entry.id   AF-A0ABC9U455-F1
#
_cell.length_a   1.000
_cell.length_b   1.000
_cell.length_c   1.000
_cell.angle_alpha   90.00
_cell.angle_beta   90.00
_cell.angle_gamma   90.00
#
_symmetry.space_group_name_H-M   'P 1'
#
loop_
_entity.id
_entity.type
_entity.pdbx_description
1 polymer ?
#
loop_
_entity_poly.entity_id
_entity_poly.type
_entity_poly.pdbx_seq_one_letter_code
_entity_poly.pdbx_strand_id
1 'polypeptide(L)'
;MNYQDDFSINFTKEDQLHGFLEELEERAGWDVRPSNSIRVLPAEENEALCQQITEELKETEIIKDTCQNTGLLLKMGRSVYPLGKSSLSTLKSRARVNGNALSDLEKPKLARILNDCLKVTRGDALIRIQEGKVRAVHGGDESDYCILPMTEIFGTASSYINGKYDEAKFKGGYYDHTMATATWEIEDEELVSAYRSALRNYREDLNGQLSAAVRVSSSDVGASGANIYYSLLIGEEKRPLVLGKALKLAHEKKASMAKFDANMSMAFARYEEALSGLERLFHIYLNHPANVITGLMKRVNIGKKLIAETVEQFNAAYMGGACSGYDVYCAICNSIFISEVNGVQGKALAVLEEAISRCLTLRWSEYDIPGDLK
;
A
#
# COMPACT_ATOMS: atom_id res chain seq x y z
N MET A 1 0.04 -23.97 5.83
CA MET A 1 0.74 -22.65 5.83
C MET A 1 0.20 -21.78 4.69
N ASN A 2 0.19 -20.46 4.84
CA ASN A 2 -0.22 -19.52 3.79
C ASN A 2 0.99 -19.18 2.90
N TYR A 3 1.52 -20.16 2.17
CA TYR A 3 2.81 -20.01 1.45
C TYR A 3 2.68 -19.52 0.00
N GLN A 4 1.50 -19.60 -0.60
CA GLN A 4 1.30 -19.33 -2.03
C GLN A 4 1.62 -17.87 -2.36
N ASP A 5 2.39 -17.60 -3.41
CA ASP A 5 2.85 -16.24 -3.68
C ASP A 5 1.72 -15.27 -4.10
N ASP A 6 0.58 -15.79 -4.52
CA ASP A 6 -0.66 -15.06 -4.82
C ASP A 6 -1.69 -15.07 -3.68
N PHE A 7 -1.32 -15.62 -2.50
CA PHE A 7 -2.19 -15.61 -1.34
C PHE A 7 -2.58 -14.18 -0.96
N SER A 8 -3.88 -13.97 -0.78
CA SER A 8 -4.43 -12.77 -0.17
C SER A 8 -5.71 -13.10 0.59
N ILE A 9 -6.01 -12.28 1.59
CA ILE A 9 -7.20 -12.45 2.43
C ILE A 9 -7.77 -11.08 2.81
N ASN A 10 -9.09 -11.01 2.85
CA ASN A 10 -9.85 -9.86 3.33
C ASN A 10 -10.50 -10.20 4.68
N PHE A 11 -10.56 -9.21 5.57
CA PHE A 11 -11.15 -9.33 6.89
C PHE A 11 -12.33 -8.37 7.00
N THR A 12 -13.46 -8.86 7.51
CA THR A 12 -14.63 -8.02 7.79
C THR A 12 -14.74 -7.66 9.27
N LYS A 13 -13.93 -8.30 10.13
CA LYS A 13 -13.85 -8.01 11.56
C LYS A 13 -12.41 -7.76 11.99
N GLU A 14 -12.27 -6.90 12.98
CA GLU A 14 -10.98 -6.45 13.49
C GLU A 14 -10.21 -7.57 14.22
N ASP A 15 -10.92 -8.35 15.05
CA ASP A 15 -10.36 -9.51 15.77
C ASP A 15 -9.77 -10.57 14.84
N GLN A 16 -10.40 -10.79 13.68
CA GLN A 16 -9.89 -11.72 12.66
C GLN A 16 -8.57 -11.26 12.06
N LEU A 17 -8.42 -9.96 11.80
CA LEU A 17 -7.15 -9.41 11.29
C LEU A 17 -6.04 -9.57 12.34
N HIS A 18 -6.31 -9.19 13.58
CA HIS A 18 -5.32 -9.28 14.66
C HIS A 18 -4.90 -10.73 14.91
N GLY A 19 -5.87 -11.64 15.07
CA GLY A 19 -5.58 -13.06 15.27
C GLY A 19 -4.78 -13.65 14.10
N PHE A 20 -5.11 -13.27 12.86
CA PHE A 20 -4.33 -13.70 11.70
C PHE A 20 -2.89 -13.20 11.74
N LEU A 21 -2.65 -11.93 12.08
CA LEU A 21 -1.30 -11.37 12.16
C LEU A 21 -0.49 -11.99 13.30
N GLU A 22 -1.10 -12.30 14.44
CA GLU A 22 -0.46 -13.02 15.54
C GLU A 22 -0.01 -14.42 15.11
N GLU A 23 -0.93 -15.20 14.53
CA GLU A 23 -0.63 -16.53 13.98
C GLU A 23 0.46 -16.49 12.90
N LEU A 24 0.46 -15.43 12.08
CA LEU A 24 1.47 -15.22 11.04
C LEU A 24 2.86 -15.04 11.65
N GLU A 25 2.98 -14.21 12.69
CA GLU A 25 4.25 -13.95 13.37
C GLU A 25 4.79 -15.18 14.12
N GLU A 26 3.93 -16.03 14.68
CA GLU A 26 4.34 -17.32 15.27
C GLU A 26 5.06 -18.23 14.26
N ARG A 27 4.71 -18.13 12.97
CA ARG A 27 5.29 -18.92 11.87
C ARG A 27 6.33 -18.15 11.08
N ALA A 28 6.89 -17.13 11.68
CA ALA A 28 7.79 -16.23 11.00
C ALA A 28 9.00 -15.85 11.86
N GLY A 29 10.03 -15.35 11.21
CA GLY A 29 11.27 -14.95 11.88
C GLY A 29 12.09 -13.98 11.05
N TRP A 30 13.08 -13.42 11.72
CA TRP A 30 14.10 -12.57 11.15
C TRP A 30 15.47 -13.22 11.37
N ASP A 31 16.28 -13.31 10.31
CA ASP A 31 17.66 -13.78 10.38
C ASP A 31 18.60 -12.69 9.84
N VAL A 32 19.80 -12.58 10.42
CA VAL A 32 20.83 -11.62 10.02
C VAL A 32 22.05 -12.39 9.54
N ARG A 33 22.45 -12.13 8.29
CA ARG A 33 23.59 -12.79 7.67
C ARG A 33 24.48 -11.78 6.96
N PRO A 34 25.81 -11.93 6.98
CA PRO A 34 26.67 -11.16 6.09
C PRO A 34 26.22 -11.33 4.63
N SER A 35 26.07 -10.23 3.88
CA SER A 35 25.52 -10.28 2.51
C SER A 35 26.31 -11.20 1.58
N ASN A 36 27.63 -11.27 1.78
CA ASN A 36 28.53 -12.11 1.00
C ASN A 36 28.47 -13.61 1.37
N SER A 37 27.76 -13.96 2.46
CA SER A 37 27.59 -15.33 2.95
C SER A 37 26.33 -16.03 2.43
N ILE A 38 25.32 -15.26 1.99
CA ILE A 38 24.11 -15.82 1.38
C ILE A 38 24.34 -16.19 -0.09
N ARG A 39 23.63 -17.21 -0.57
CA ARG A 39 23.70 -17.69 -1.95
C ARG A 39 22.32 -17.95 -2.52
N VAL A 40 22.09 -17.47 -3.73
CA VAL A 40 20.90 -17.76 -4.53
C VAL A 40 21.14 -19.02 -5.34
N LEU A 41 20.23 -19.97 -5.30
CA LEU A 41 20.31 -21.23 -6.03
C LEU A 41 19.09 -21.37 -6.95
N PRO A 42 19.23 -21.77 -8.21
CA PRO A 42 18.09 -22.10 -9.06
C PRO A 42 17.49 -23.44 -8.64
N ALA A 43 16.17 -23.49 -8.41
CA ALA A 43 15.49 -24.70 -7.95
C ALA A 43 15.64 -25.87 -8.94
N GLU A 44 15.64 -25.58 -10.24
CA GLU A 44 15.79 -26.56 -11.32
C GLU A 44 17.16 -27.26 -11.36
N GLU A 45 18.22 -26.65 -10.83
CA GLU A 45 19.55 -27.31 -10.73
C GLU A 45 19.77 -27.94 -9.34
N ASN A 46 18.77 -27.90 -8.44
CA ASN A 46 18.91 -28.26 -7.03
C ASN A 46 17.76 -29.17 -6.53
N GLU A 47 17.34 -30.15 -7.34
CA GLU A 47 16.20 -31.03 -7.06
C GLU A 47 16.30 -31.78 -5.72
N ALA A 48 17.49 -32.26 -5.34
CA ALA A 48 17.68 -32.96 -4.06
C ALA A 48 17.42 -32.03 -2.85
N LEU A 49 17.81 -30.75 -2.94
CA LEU A 49 17.51 -29.76 -1.90
C LEU A 49 16.01 -29.45 -1.86
N CYS A 50 15.36 -29.35 -3.03
CA CYS A 50 13.92 -29.17 -3.13
C CYS A 50 13.14 -30.31 -2.45
N GLN A 51 13.57 -31.56 -2.65
CA GLN A 51 12.98 -32.73 -1.97
C GLN A 51 13.18 -32.64 -0.45
N GLN A 52 14.38 -32.33 0.02
CA GLN A 52 14.67 -32.17 1.45
C GLN A 52 13.79 -31.09 2.11
N ILE A 53 13.67 -29.91 1.49
CA ILE A 53 12.81 -28.83 2.00
C ILE A 53 11.35 -29.28 2.08
N THR A 54 10.88 -30.01 1.07
CA THR A 54 9.51 -30.52 1.02
C THR A 54 9.23 -31.50 2.18
N GLU A 55 10.17 -32.41 2.45
CA GLU A 55 10.08 -33.37 3.54
C GLU A 55 10.13 -32.70 4.91
N GLU A 56 11.01 -31.71 5.10
CA GLU A 56 11.16 -30.97 6.35
C GLU A 56 9.92 -30.13 6.69
N LEU A 57 9.37 -29.41 5.70
CA LEU A 57 8.20 -28.55 5.89
C LEU A 57 6.87 -29.32 5.88
N LYS A 58 6.88 -30.57 5.37
CA LYS A 58 5.67 -31.38 5.13
C LYS A 58 4.63 -30.68 4.23
N GLU A 59 5.10 -29.81 3.33
CA GLU A 59 4.28 -29.01 2.42
C GLU A 59 4.74 -29.26 0.97
N THR A 60 4.05 -30.14 0.25
CA THR A 60 4.50 -30.63 -1.07
C THR A 60 4.42 -29.59 -2.19
N GLU A 61 3.53 -28.62 -2.06
CA GLU A 61 3.27 -27.63 -3.10
C GLU A 61 4.13 -26.36 -2.95
N ILE A 62 4.86 -26.17 -1.84
CA ILE A 62 5.65 -24.93 -1.60
C ILE A 62 6.77 -24.75 -2.62
N ILE A 63 7.44 -25.84 -3.00
CA ILE A 63 8.47 -25.83 -4.03
C ILE A 63 7.86 -25.61 -5.40
N LYS A 64 6.73 -26.26 -5.70
CA LYS A 64 6.03 -26.09 -6.97
C LYS A 64 5.59 -24.65 -7.19
N ASP A 65 4.98 -24.02 -6.18
CA ASP A 65 4.64 -22.60 -6.21
C ASP A 65 5.89 -21.73 -6.42
N THR A 66 6.98 -22.05 -5.72
CA THR A 66 8.25 -21.32 -5.90
C THR A 66 8.77 -21.45 -7.34
N CYS A 67 8.74 -22.65 -7.93
CA CYS A 67 9.15 -22.89 -9.31
C CYS A 67 8.29 -22.15 -10.34
N GLN A 68 6.99 -22.04 -10.10
CA GLN A 68 6.06 -21.27 -10.96
C GLN A 68 6.29 -19.76 -10.88
N ASN A 69 6.82 -19.27 -9.75
CA ASN A 69 7.09 -17.86 -9.51
C ASN A 69 8.57 -17.52 -9.70
N THR A 70 9.35 -17.56 -8.62
CA THR A 70 10.75 -17.10 -8.65
C THR A 70 11.67 -18.13 -9.30
N GLY A 71 11.45 -19.43 -9.06
CA GLY A 71 12.35 -20.52 -9.41
C GLY A 71 13.66 -20.51 -8.63
N LEU A 72 13.72 -19.80 -7.51
CA LEU A 72 14.96 -19.55 -6.76
C LEU A 72 14.82 -20.00 -5.30
N LEU A 73 15.94 -20.41 -4.72
CA LEU A 73 16.14 -20.72 -3.31
C LEU A 73 17.20 -19.77 -2.74
N LEU A 74 17.14 -19.51 -1.44
CA LEU A 74 18.16 -18.78 -0.70
C LEU A 74 18.83 -19.71 0.31
N LYS A 75 20.14 -19.93 0.12
CA LYS A 75 21.00 -20.65 1.04
C LYS A 75 21.66 -19.69 2.03
N MET A 76 21.52 -19.99 3.32
CA MET A 76 22.05 -19.22 4.44
C MET A 76 22.77 -20.17 5.40
N GLY A 77 24.08 -20.33 5.21
CA GLY A 77 24.85 -21.34 5.94
C GLY A 77 24.38 -22.76 5.61
N ARG A 78 23.77 -23.44 6.59
CA ARG A 78 23.23 -24.81 6.44
C ARG A 78 21.76 -24.84 6.00
N SER A 79 21.02 -23.76 6.20
CA SER A 79 19.60 -23.71 5.88
C SER A 79 19.38 -23.24 4.45
N VAL A 80 18.34 -23.76 3.80
CA VAL A 80 17.93 -23.36 2.45
C VAL A 80 16.43 -23.13 2.47
N TYR A 81 15.99 -21.98 1.98
CA TYR A 81 14.58 -21.62 1.93
C TYR A 81 14.14 -21.29 0.50
N PRO A 82 12.91 -21.62 0.11
CA PRO A 82 12.33 -21.11 -1.13
C PRO A 82 12.22 -19.57 -1.10
N LEU A 83 12.53 -18.91 -2.21
CA LEU A 83 12.34 -17.45 -2.34
C LEU A 83 10.93 -17.15 -2.82
N GLY A 84 10.14 -16.47 -2.00
CA GLY A 84 8.84 -15.93 -2.43
C GLY A 84 9.02 -14.73 -3.35
N LYS A 85 8.08 -14.51 -4.26
CA LYS A 85 8.08 -13.40 -5.23
C LYS A 85 8.24 -12.03 -4.59
N SER A 86 7.68 -11.83 -3.40
CA SER A 86 7.79 -10.58 -2.64
C SER A 86 9.23 -10.21 -2.24
N SER A 87 10.15 -11.19 -2.17
CA SER A 87 11.54 -10.97 -1.77
C SER A 87 12.46 -10.49 -2.91
N LEU A 88 12.05 -10.65 -4.18
CA LEU A 88 12.95 -10.42 -5.31
C LEU A 88 13.43 -8.97 -5.43
N SER A 89 12.57 -7.99 -5.12
CA SER A 89 12.93 -6.57 -5.18
C SER A 89 13.98 -6.22 -4.12
N THR A 90 13.79 -6.69 -2.90
CA THR A 90 14.68 -6.42 -1.76
C THR A 90 16.01 -7.17 -1.94
N LEU A 91 15.99 -8.41 -2.41
CA LEU A 91 17.20 -9.17 -2.76
C LEU A 91 18.02 -8.49 -3.87
N LYS A 92 17.37 -8.01 -4.94
CA LYS A 92 18.03 -7.26 -6.02
C LYS A 92 18.66 -5.97 -5.48
N SER A 93 17.92 -5.23 -4.63
CA SER A 93 18.41 -4.03 -3.95
C SER A 93 19.63 -4.33 -3.07
N ARG A 94 19.58 -5.42 -2.28
CA ARG A 94 20.69 -5.90 -1.45
C ARG A 94 21.91 -6.29 -2.29
N ALA A 95 21.69 -6.94 -3.42
CA ALA A 95 22.74 -7.25 -4.40
C ALA A 95 23.23 -6.01 -5.16
N ARG A 96 22.59 -4.83 -5.00
CA ARG A 96 22.91 -3.58 -5.73
C ARG A 96 22.75 -3.73 -7.25
N VAL A 97 21.78 -4.54 -7.69
CA VAL A 97 21.47 -4.78 -9.10
C VAL A 97 20.06 -4.29 -9.40
N ASN A 98 19.87 -3.59 -10.52
CA ASN A 98 18.58 -3.18 -11.03
C ASN A 98 18.51 -3.33 -12.55
N GLY A 99 17.31 -3.29 -13.12
CA GLY A 99 17.08 -3.36 -14.56
C GLY A 99 16.00 -4.36 -14.96
N ASN A 100 15.24 -3.99 -16.00
CA ASN A 100 14.10 -4.79 -16.48
C ASN A 100 14.55 -6.13 -17.08
N ALA A 101 15.69 -6.14 -17.78
CA ALA A 101 16.24 -7.34 -18.42
C ALA A 101 16.53 -8.49 -17.44
N LEU A 102 16.70 -8.21 -16.14
CA LEU A 102 16.92 -9.23 -15.10
C LEU A 102 15.74 -10.19 -14.97
N SER A 103 14.52 -9.73 -15.27
CA SER A 103 13.31 -10.55 -15.19
C SER A 103 13.16 -11.51 -16.37
N ASP A 104 13.85 -11.24 -17.48
CA ASP A 104 13.81 -12.05 -18.70
C ASP A 104 14.92 -13.11 -18.73
N LEU A 105 15.80 -13.13 -17.74
CA LEU A 105 16.89 -14.09 -17.64
C LEU A 105 16.39 -15.46 -17.16
N GLU A 106 17.00 -16.51 -17.72
CA GLU A 106 16.93 -17.85 -17.16
C GLU A 106 17.38 -17.86 -15.68
N LYS A 107 16.72 -18.68 -14.86
CA LYS A 107 16.90 -18.69 -13.41
C LYS A 107 18.36 -18.94 -12.98
N PRO A 108 19.13 -19.86 -13.61
CA PRO A 108 20.53 -20.07 -13.25
C PRO A 108 21.41 -18.87 -13.56
N LYS A 109 21.14 -18.18 -14.68
CA LYS A 109 21.88 -16.97 -15.06
C LYS A 109 21.58 -15.83 -14.10
N LEU A 110 20.32 -15.63 -13.71
CA LEU A 110 19.94 -14.66 -12.70
C LEU A 110 20.60 -14.96 -11.34
N ALA A 111 20.57 -16.23 -10.90
CA ALA A 111 21.20 -16.66 -9.66
C ALA A 111 22.72 -16.38 -9.64
N ARG A 112 23.43 -16.65 -10.75
CA ARG A 112 24.86 -16.34 -10.90
C ARG A 112 25.13 -14.84 -10.76
N ILE A 113 24.39 -13.99 -11.47
CA ILE A 113 24.54 -12.53 -11.37
C ILE A 113 24.31 -12.04 -9.94
N LEU A 114 23.22 -12.49 -9.31
CA LEU A 114 22.92 -12.12 -7.91
C LEU A 114 24.05 -12.55 -6.97
N ASN A 115 24.58 -13.76 -7.13
CA ASN A 115 25.68 -14.27 -6.31
C ASN A 115 26.98 -13.49 -6.51
N ASP A 116 27.34 -13.14 -7.74
CA ASP A 116 28.55 -12.36 -8.05
C ASP A 116 28.47 -10.97 -7.40
N CYS A 117 27.30 -10.34 -7.45
CA CYS A 117 27.07 -9.06 -6.81
C CYS A 117 27.03 -9.16 -5.27
N LEU A 118 26.33 -10.15 -4.71
CA LEU A 118 26.29 -10.39 -3.26
C LEU A 118 27.68 -10.65 -2.68
N LYS A 119 28.57 -11.33 -3.42
CA LYS A 119 29.95 -11.60 -3.01
C LYS A 119 30.77 -10.32 -2.75
N VAL A 120 30.48 -9.23 -3.47
CA VAL A 120 31.15 -7.93 -3.31
C VAL A 120 30.35 -6.94 -2.46
N THR A 121 29.09 -7.24 -2.14
CA THR A 121 28.27 -6.44 -1.22
C THR A 121 28.78 -6.57 0.22
N ARG A 122 29.09 -5.43 0.83
CA ARG A 122 29.47 -5.31 2.25
C ARG A 122 28.25 -5.08 3.13
N GLY A 123 28.37 -5.41 4.41
CA GLY A 123 27.31 -5.24 5.41
C GLY A 123 26.37 -6.43 5.48
N ASP A 124 25.47 -6.40 6.45
CA ASP A 124 24.58 -7.50 6.73
C ASP A 124 23.30 -7.42 5.89
N ALA A 125 22.66 -8.57 5.71
CA ALA A 125 21.36 -8.73 5.11
C ALA A 125 20.40 -9.19 6.22
N LEU A 126 19.31 -8.45 6.39
CA LEU A 126 18.21 -8.79 7.28
C LEU A 126 17.13 -9.51 6.49
N ILE A 127 16.84 -10.75 6.85
CA ILE A 127 16.07 -11.67 6.03
C ILE A 127 14.78 -12.03 6.75
N ARG A 128 13.63 -11.74 6.11
CA ARG A 128 12.31 -12.13 6.60
C ARG A 128 11.98 -13.53 6.09
N ILE A 129 11.78 -14.46 7.01
CA ILE A 129 11.26 -15.81 6.71
C ILE A 129 9.84 -15.85 7.27
N GLN A 130 8.86 -16.22 6.45
CA GLN A 130 7.46 -16.23 6.86
C GLN A 130 6.70 -17.24 6.00
N GLU A 131 5.89 -18.09 6.65
CA GLU A 131 5.13 -19.14 5.98
C GLU A 131 6.04 -20.04 5.10
N GLY A 132 7.23 -20.37 5.62
CA GLY A 132 8.17 -21.31 5.01
C GLY A 132 9.00 -20.77 3.85
N LYS A 133 8.81 -19.50 3.46
CA LYS A 133 9.58 -18.85 2.39
C LYS A 133 10.32 -17.63 2.89
N VAL A 134 11.39 -17.25 2.18
CA VAL A 134 11.98 -15.92 2.30
C VAL A 134 11.05 -14.91 1.63
N ARG A 135 10.57 -13.93 2.39
CA ARG A 135 9.68 -12.85 1.94
C ARG A 135 10.39 -11.53 1.73
N ALA A 136 11.54 -11.30 2.35
CA ALA A 136 12.35 -10.10 2.14
C ALA A 136 13.83 -10.32 2.45
N VAL A 137 14.68 -9.53 1.80
CA VAL A 137 16.13 -9.46 2.07
C VAL A 137 16.55 -7.98 2.09
N HIS A 138 16.46 -7.36 3.27
CA HIS A 138 16.81 -5.96 3.50
C HIS A 138 18.29 -5.78 3.85
N GLY A 139 18.74 -4.52 3.98
CA GLY A 139 19.99 -4.24 4.67
C GLY A 139 19.86 -4.45 6.17
N GLY A 140 20.92 -4.97 6.80
CA GLY A 140 20.94 -5.37 8.21
C GLY A 140 21.24 -4.25 9.20
N ASP A 141 21.66 -3.08 8.72
CA ASP A 141 21.91 -1.92 9.59
C ASP A 141 20.58 -1.23 9.93
N GLU A 142 20.44 -0.68 11.15
CA GLU A 142 19.23 0.06 11.55
C GLU A 142 18.98 1.33 10.71
N SER A 143 20.00 1.81 9.99
CA SER A 143 19.83 2.86 8.99
C SER A 143 19.13 2.38 7.72
N ASP A 144 19.25 1.09 7.40
CA ASP A 144 18.73 0.46 6.19
C ASP A 144 17.28 -0.01 6.39
N TYR A 145 17.02 -0.84 7.41
CA TYR A 145 15.67 -1.30 7.72
C TYR A 145 15.41 -1.39 9.24
N CYS A 146 14.27 -0.86 9.68
CA CYS A 146 13.79 -0.94 11.06
C CYS A 146 12.56 -1.84 11.13
N ILE A 147 12.65 -2.95 11.86
CA ILE A 147 11.52 -3.84 12.12
C ILE A 147 10.51 -3.11 13.00
N LEU A 148 9.28 -2.97 12.51
CA LEU A 148 8.14 -2.51 13.29
C LEU A 148 7.07 -3.61 13.18
N PRO A 149 6.83 -4.39 14.25
CA PRO A 149 5.90 -5.52 14.18
C PRO A 149 4.51 -5.08 13.74
N MET A 150 3.95 -5.76 12.73
CA MET A 150 2.61 -5.43 12.23
C MET A 150 1.56 -5.57 13.33
N THR A 151 1.67 -6.59 14.19
CA THR A 151 0.80 -6.77 15.36
C THR A 151 0.78 -5.53 16.26
N GLU A 152 1.94 -4.93 16.54
CA GLU A 152 2.04 -3.69 17.33
C GLU A 152 1.50 -2.47 16.58
N ILE A 153 1.78 -2.34 15.28
CA ILE A 153 1.27 -1.23 14.45
C ILE A 153 -0.26 -1.22 14.44
N PHE A 154 -0.88 -2.35 14.07
CA PHE A 154 -2.33 -2.43 13.98
C PHE A 154 -2.95 -2.39 15.36
N GLY A 155 -2.36 -3.02 16.39
CA GLY A 155 -2.84 -2.95 17.77
C GLY A 155 -2.84 -1.53 18.33
N THR A 156 -1.78 -0.76 18.06
CA THR A 156 -1.68 0.66 18.44
C THR A 156 -2.74 1.49 17.72
N ALA A 157 -2.91 1.30 16.41
CA ALA A 157 -3.92 2.01 15.64
C ALA A 157 -5.35 1.73 16.15
N SER A 158 -5.65 0.45 16.40
CA SER A 158 -6.94 -0.01 16.95
C SER A 158 -7.22 0.64 18.31
N SER A 159 -6.24 0.58 19.21
CA SER A 159 -6.35 1.14 20.57
C SER A 159 -6.54 2.65 20.53
N TYR A 160 -5.81 3.35 19.66
CA TYR A 160 -5.91 4.80 19.52
C TYR A 160 -7.28 5.23 18.97
N ILE A 161 -7.76 4.58 17.91
CA ILE A 161 -9.03 4.93 17.26
C ILE A 161 -10.21 4.61 18.20
N ASN A 162 -10.28 3.39 18.72
CA ASN A 162 -11.38 2.93 19.57
C ASN A 162 -11.35 3.58 20.97
N GLY A 163 -10.18 4.03 21.44
CA GLY A 163 -10.05 4.76 22.70
C GLY A 163 -10.39 6.25 22.61
N LYS A 164 -10.32 6.83 21.41
CA LYS A 164 -10.60 8.25 21.18
C LYS A 164 -12.03 8.51 20.68
N TYR A 165 -12.62 7.57 19.96
CA TYR A 165 -13.93 7.75 19.32
C TYR A 165 -14.88 6.62 19.69
N ASP A 166 -16.00 6.98 20.31
CA ASP A 166 -17.06 6.03 20.68
C ASP A 166 -17.78 5.45 19.44
N GLU A 167 -17.79 6.19 18.32
CA GLU A 167 -18.46 5.82 17.06
C GLU A 167 -17.49 5.36 15.96
N ALA A 168 -16.39 4.70 16.35
CA ALA A 168 -15.49 4.03 15.40
C ALA A 168 -15.96 2.61 15.06
N LYS A 169 -15.92 2.25 13.77
CA LYS A 169 -16.31 0.94 13.23
C LYS A 169 -15.22 0.43 12.30
N PHE A 170 -14.78 -0.81 12.52
CA PHE A 170 -13.90 -1.49 11.58
C PHE A 170 -14.63 -1.75 10.26
N LYS A 171 -14.05 -1.30 9.14
CA LYS A 171 -14.63 -1.45 7.79
C LYS A 171 -14.05 -2.61 7.03
N GLY A 172 -12.77 -2.88 7.23
CA GLY A 172 -12.13 -3.99 6.56
C GLY A 172 -10.63 -4.02 6.79
N GLY A 173 -10.08 -5.22 6.66
CA GLY A 173 -8.66 -5.48 6.62
C GLY A 173 -8.28 -6.23 5.36
N TYR A 174 -7.02 -6.14 4.98
CA TYR A 174 -6.46 -6.87 3.85
C TYR A 174 -5.04 -7.33 4.21
N TYR A 175 -4.68 -8.52 3.75
CA TYR A 175 -3.32 -9.01 3.80
C TYR A 175 -2.94 -9.71 2.50
N ASP A 176 -1.76 -9.40 1.99
CA ASP A 176 -0.98 -10.26 1.09
C ASP A 176 0.48 -10.31 1.56
N HIS A 177 1.32 -11.10 0.88
CA HIS A 177 2.75 -11.18 1.21
C HIS A 177 3.56 -9.90 0.99
N THR A 178 2.92 -8.82 0.55
CA THR A 178 3.56 -7.53 0.31
C THR A 178 3.10 -6.44 1.28
N MET A 179 1.90 -6.51 1.83
CA MET A 179 1.34 -5.47 2.67
C MET A 179 0.13 -5.97 3.48
N ALA A 180 -0.05 -5.39 4.66
CA ALA A 180 -1.28 -5.45 5.42
C ALA A 180 -1.97 -4.07 5.47
N THR A 181 -3.30 -4.03 5.50
CA THR A 181 -4.07 -2.81 5.75
C THR A 181 -5.24 -3.04 6.68
N ALA A 182 -5.64 -1.97 7.37
CA ALA A 182 -6.85 -1.92 8.18
C ALA A 182 -7.51 -0.55 8.00
N THR A 183 -8.84 -0.53 7.87
CA THR A 183 -9.63 0.68 7.69
C THR A 183 -10.70 0.77 8.76
N TRP A 184 -10.80 1.93 9.40
CA TRP A 184 -11.86 2.27 10.33
C TRP A 184 -12.66 3.44 9.76
N GLU A 185 -13.99 3.33 9.85
CA GLU A 185 -14.92 4.44 9.66
C GLU A 185 -15.23 5.05 11.03
N ILE A 186 -15.23 6.37 11.10
CA ILE A 186 -15.44 7.13 12.32
C ILE A 186 -16.63 8.06 12.05
N GLU A 187 -17.74 7.80 12.73
CA GLU A 187 -18.96 8.60 12.67
C GLU A 187 -19.02 9.61 13.83
N ASP A 188 -17.89 10.27 14.10
CA ASP A 188 -17.78 11.23 15.19
C ASP A 188 -18.23 12.63 14.76
N GLU A 189 -19.23 13.18 15.45
CA GLU A 189 -19.79 14.50 15.12
C GLU A 189 -18.78 15.63 15.28
N GLU A 190 -17.85 15.59 16.26
CA GLU A 190 -16.85 16.65 16.40
C GLU A 190 -15.90 16.67 15.19
N LEU A 191 -15.36 15.51 14.81
CA LEU A 191 -14.46 15.36 13.68
C LEU A 191 -15.11 15.77 12.35
N VAL A 192 -16.39 15.45 12.18
CA VAL A 192 -17.12 15.66 10.93
C VAL A 192 -17.79 17.05 10.88
N SER A 193 -18.10 17.67 12.02
CA SER A 193 -18.76 18.97 12.10
C SER A 193 -17.95 20.11 11.47
N ALA A 194 -16.62 20.08 11.61
CA ALA A 194 -15.73 21.05 10.97
C ALA A 194 -15.89 21.01 9.44
N TYR A 195 -15.97 19.80 8.87
CA TYR A 195 -16.18 19.64 7.44
C TYR A 195 -17.60 19.99 7.00
N ARG A 196 -18.62 19.60 7.76
CA ARG A 196 -20.00 20.05 7.46
C ARG A 196 -20.06 21.58 7.45
N SER A 197 -19.41 22.23 8.40
CA SER A 197 -19.36 23.70 8.49
C SER A 197 -18.64 24.33 7.29
N ALA A 198 -17.50 23.76 6.87
CA ALA A 198 -16.78 24.20 5.66
C ALA A 198 -17.63 24.02 4.39
N LEU A 199 -18.38 22.91 4.29
CA LEU A 199 -19.24 22.60 3.15
C LEU A 199 -20.58 23.34 3.11
N ARG A 200 -21.09 23.81 4.25
CA ARG A 200 -22.43 24.43 4.33
C ARG A 200 -22.66 25.53 3.30
N ASN A 201 -21.62 26.30 2.98
CA ASN A 201 -21.72 27.39 2.01
C ASN A 201 -21.64 26.95 0.55
N TYR A 202 -21.35 25.67 0.28
CA TYR A 202 -21.07 25.16 -1.06
C TYR A 202 -21.93 23.95 -1.47
N ARG A 203 -22.34 23.09 -0.53
CA ARG A 203 -23.06 21.83 -0.80
C ARG A 203 -24.00 21.47 0.36
N GLU A 204 -25.21 22.04 0.37
CA GLU A 204 -26.24 21.72 1.38
C GLU A 204 -26.73 20.27 1.31
N ASP A 205 -26.63 19.63 0.14
CA ASP A 205 -27.03 18.24 -0.14
C ASP A 205 -26.15 17.20 0.56
N LEU A 206 -24.96 17.59 1.05
CA LEU A 206 -23.99 16.69 1.70
C LEU A 206 -24.10 16.66 3.24
N ASN A 207 -25.06 17.38 3.83
CA ASN A 207 -25.16 17.53 5.29
C ASN A 207 -25.55 16.25 6.05
N GLY A 208 -26.12 15.23 5.39
CA GLY A 208 -26.74 14.08 6.08
C GLY A 208 -25.94 12.77 6.10
N GLN A 209 -24.87 12.63 5.31
CA GLN A 209 -24.21 11.33 5.09
C GLN A 209 -22.71 11.49 4.90
N LEU A 210 -22.03 11.80 6.00
CA LEU A 210 -20.60 12.05 6.01
C LEU A 210 -19.98 11.38 7.21
N SER A 211 -18.89 10.66 6.97
CA SER A 211 -18.05 10.07 8.01
C SER A 211 -16.59 10.23 7.63
N ALA A 212 -15.71 10.11 8.63
CA ALA A 212 -14.28 10.04 8.43
C ALA A 212 -13.85 8.59 8.24
N ALA A 213 -12.77 8.38 7.50
CA ALA A 213 -12.08 7.10 7.43
C ALA A 213 -10.60 7.28 7.72
N VAL A 214 -10.06 6.33 8.48
CA VAL A 214 -8.63 6.20 8.73
C VAL A 214 -8.21 4.83 8.24
N ARG A 215 -7.25 4.78 7.32
CA ARG A 215 -6.66 3.54 6.82
C ARG A 215 -5.19 3.49 7.24
N VAL A 216 -4.78 2.40 7.86
CA VAL A 216 -3.39 2.12 8.20
C VAL A 216 -2.87 1.05 7.26
N SER A 217 -1.62 1.20 6.79
CA SER A 217 -0.92 0.16 6.02
C SER A 217 0.48 -0.06 6.55
N SER A 218 0.99 -1.30 6.49
CA SER A 218 2.38 -1.63 6.82
C SER A 218 2.92 -2.76 5.95
N SER A 219 4.23 -2.86 5.81
CA SER A 219 4.90 -3.87 4.96
C SER A 219 6.27 -4.31 5.49
N ASP A 220 6.40 -5.61 5.71
CA ASP A 220 7.68 -6.26 6.06
C ASP A 220 8.62 -6.45 4.87
N VAL A 221 8.15 -6.26 3.64
CA VAL A 221 8.92 -6.54 2.41
C VAL A 221 9.42 -5.28 1.72
N GLY A 222 9.42 -4.14 2.42
CA GLY A 222 9.93 -2.87 1.91
C GLY A 222 9.08 -2.28 0.78
N ALA A 223 7.83 -2.76 0.64
CA ALA A 223 6.89 -2.21 -0.33
C ALA A 223 6.34 -0.85 0.09
N SER A 224 6.32 -0.56 1.40
CA SER A 224 5.83 0.68 2.02
C SER A 224 6.34 0.80 3.47
N GLY A 225 6.06 1.95 4.11
CA GLY A 225 6.21 2.17 5.55
C GLY A 225 4.93 1.88 6.33
N ALA A 226 4.96 2.13 7.65
CA ALA A 226 3.78 2.24 8.50
C ALA A 226 3.09 3.60 8.22
N ASN A 227 2.10 3.59 7.34
CA ASN A 227 1.47 4.80 6.82
C ASN A 227 0.02 4.93 7.29
N ILE A 228 -0.41 6.17 7.54
CA ILE A 228 -1.77 6.50 7.96
C ILE A 228 -2.38 7.41 6.88
N TYR A 229 -3.46 6.95 6.28
CA TYR A 229 -4.26 7.63 5.28
C TYR A 229 -5.55 8.10 5.94
N TYR A 230 -6.01 9.27 5.51
CA TYR A 230 -7.20 9.90 6.03
C TYR A 230 -8.03 10.46 4.87
N SER A 231 -9.33 10.16 4.90
CA SER A 231 -10.28 10.49 3.84
C SER A 231 -11.67 10.65 4.41
N LEU A 232 -12.49 11.49 3.81
CA LEU A 232 -13.92 11.51 4.11
C LEU A 232 -14.65 10.48 3.27
N LEU A 233 -15.76 9.95 3.78
CA LEU A 233 -16.69 9.09 3.05
C LEU A 233 -17.99 9.86 2.85
N ILE A 234 -18.39 10.06 1.59
CA ILE A 234 -19.47 10.96 1.22
C ILE A 234 -20.64 10.18 0.61
N GLY A 235 -21.84 10.44 1.10
CA GLY A 235 -23.11 9.89 0.60
C GLY A 235 -23.36 8.45 1.04
N GLU A 236 -24.49 7.88 0.59
CA GLU A 236 -24.93 6.51 0.92
C GLU A 236 -23.92 5.45 0.50
N GLU A 237 -23.30 5.67 -0.66
CA GLU A 237 -22.28 4.78 -1.21
C GLU A 237 -20.91 4.95 -0.54
N LYS A 238 -20.78 5.86 0.44
CA LYS A 238 -19.57 6.12 1.22
C LYS A 238 -18.35 6.33 0.32
N ARG A 239 -18.51 7.17 -0.72
CA ARG A 239 -17.47 7.41 -1.72
C ARG A 239 -16.28 8.14 -1.08
N PRO A 240 -15.03 7.68 -1.30
CA PRO A 240 -13.87 8.27 -0.66
C PRO A 240 -13.56 9.65 -1.25
N LEU A 241 -13.22 10.59 -0.37
CA LEU A 241 -12.60 11.87 -0.68
C LEU A 241 -11.27 11.96 0.06
N VAL A 242 -10.18 11.81 -0.68
CA VAL A 242 -8.82 11.84 -0.11
C VAL A 242 -8.51 13.25 0.35
N LEU A 243 -8.14 13.40 1.62
CA LEU A 243 -7.92 14.73 2.21
C LEU A 243 -6.50 15.26 2.00
N GLY A 244 -5.53 14.38 1.74
CA GLY A 244 -4.15 14.82 1.57
C GLY A 244 -3.17 13.67 1.49
N LYS A 245 -1.89 14.00 1.70
CA LYS A 245 -0.83 13.01 1.73
C LYS A 245 -0.91 12.23 3.04
N ALA A 246 -0.74 10.91 2.95
CA ALA A 246 -0.61 10.07 4.12
C ALA A 246 0.54 10.52 5.04
N LEU A 247 0.34 10.35 6.35
CA LEU A 247 1.44 10.40 7.31
C LEU A 247 2.27 9.14 7.14
N LYS A 248 3.51 9.30 6.66
CA LYS A 248 4.39 8.18 6.34
C LYS A 248 5.44 7.97 7.41
N LEU A 249 5.63 6.72 7.80
CA LEU A 249 6.78 6.27 8.56
C LEU A 249 7.45 5.12 7.81
N ALA A 250 8.43 5.45 6.98
CA ALA A 250 9.24 4.44 6.32
C ALA A 250 9.97 3.58 7.38
N HIS A 251 10.10 2.27 7.14
CA HIS A 251 10.85 1.34 7.99
C HIS A 251 12.37 1.55 7.86
N GLU A 252 12.86 2.78 7.98
CA GLU A 252 14.27 3.15 7.88
C GLU A 252 14.57 4.32 8.85
N LYS A 253 15.83 4.75 8.93
CA LYS A 253 16.22 5.99 9.65
C LYS A 253 15.71 6.03 11.11
N LYS A 254 15.91 4.93 11.84
CA LYS A 254 15.50 4.78 13.25
C LYS A 254 13.99 4.95 13.43
N ALA A 255 13.19 4.37 12.55
CA ALA A 255 11.75 4.26 12.75
C ALA A 255 11.47 3.48 14.05
N SER A 256 10.40 3.82 14.75
CA SER A 256 10.04 3.19 16.03
C SER A 256 8.53 3.28 16.25
N MET A 257 8.01 2.42 17.13
CA MET A 257 6.61 2.48 17.54
C MET A 257 6.24 3.81 18.20
N ALA A 258 7.15 4.45 18.92
CA ALA A 258 6.94 5.79 19.47
C ALA A 258 6.72 6.86 18.37
N LYS A 259 7.43 6.77 17.23
CA LYS A 259 7.20 7.66 16.09
C LYS A 259 5.88 7.36 15.39
N PHE A 260 5.48 6.08 15.33
CA PHE A 260 4.19 5.69 14.77
C PHE A 260 3.03 6.19 15.62
N ASP A 261 3.10 6.03 16.95
CA ASP A 261 2.14 6.54 17.92
C ASP A 261 1.98 8.08 17.83
N ALA A 262 3.10 8.80 17.71
CA ALA A 262 3.07 10.23 17.45
C ALA A 262 2.35 10.58 16.13
N ASN A 263 2.55 9.79 15.07
CA ASN A 263 1.83 9.99 13.80
C ASN A 263 0.32 9.70 13.95
N MET A 264 -0.09 8.70 14.72
CA MET A 264 -1.51 8.44 15.03
C MET A 264 -2.14 9.65 15.72
N SER A 265 -1.41 10.27 16.66
CA SER A 265 -1.85 11.49 17.33
C SER A 265 -2.01 12.67 16.36
N MET A 266 -1.08 12.81 15.41
CA MET A 266 -1.08 13.89 14.43
C MET A 266 -2.11 13.73 13.30
N ALA A 267 -2.60 12.50 13.03
CA ALA A 267 -3.51 12.23 11.92
C ALA A 267 -4.77 13.10 11.95
N PHE A 268 -5.29 13.39 13.14
CA PHE A 268 -6.49 14.22 13.31
C PHE A 268 -6.23 15.72 13.17
N ALA A 269 -5.06 16.21 13.61
CA ALA A 269 -4.68 17.60 13.33
C ALA A 269 -4.51 17.84 11.81
N ARG A 270 -4.06 16.82 11.06
CA ARG A 270 -3.99 16.86 9.60
C ARG A 270 -5.35 16.83 8.92
N TYR A 271 -6.36 16.26 9.56
CA TYR A 271 -7.74 16.30 9.07
C TYR A 271 -8.20 17.75 8.91
N GLU A 272 -8.06 18.57 9.95
CA GLU A 272 -8.46 19.99 9.93
C GLU A 272 -7.68 20.80 8.87
N GLU A 273 -6.36 20.68 8.84
CA GLU A 273 -5.51 21.37 7.85
C GLU A 273 -5.90 21.02 6.40
N ALA A 274 -6.23 19.75 6.16
CA ALA A 274 -6.64 19.30 4.84
C ALA A 274 -7.97 19.91 4.37
N LEU A 275 -8.89 20.25 5.29
CA LEU A 275 -10.16 20.86 4.92
C LEU A 275 -9.96 22.24 4.29
N SER A 276 -9.06 23.06 4.83
CA SER A 276 -8.70 24.35 4.23
C SER A 276 -8.12 24.20 2.82
N GLY A 277 -7.42 23.09 2.56
CA GLY A 277 -6.92 22.75 1.22
C GLY A 277 -8.04 22.45 0.22
N LEU A 278 -9.10 21.76 0.67
CA LEU A 278 -10.29 21.46 -0.13
C LEU A 278 -11.15 22.69 -0.39
N GLU A 279 -11.29 23.59 0.59
CA GLU A 279 -12.08 24.82 0.45
C GLU A 279 -11.65 25.64 -0.78
N ARG A 280 -10.34 25.70 -1.04
CA ARG A 280 -9.79 26.38 -2.22
C ARG A 280 -10.36 25.86 -3.54
N LEU A 281 -10.70 24.57 -3.63
CA LEU A 281 -11.19 23.96 -4.87
C LEU A 281 -12.59 24.45 -5.24
N PHE A 282 -13.41 24.88 -4.28
CA PHE A 282 -14.72 25.50 -4.55
C PHE A 282 -14.58 26.83 -5.29
N HIS A 283 -13.46 27.53 -5.13
CA HIS A 283 -13.20 28.81 -5.78
C HIS A 283 -12.57 28.68 -7.17
N ILE A 284 -12.32 27.45 -7.65
CA ILE A 284 -11.81 27.19 -8.99
C ILE A 284 -13.00 26.86 -9.88
N TYR A 285 -13.30 27.72 -10.85
CA TYR A 285 -14.31 27.46 -11.88
C TYR A 285 -13.64 26.86 -13.12
N LEU A 286 -14.16 25.73 -13.59
CA LEU A 286 -13.61 24.95 -14.71
C LEU A 286 -14.67 24.81 -15.80
N ASN A 287 -14.31 25.17 -17.04
CA ASN A 287 -15.21 25.12 -18.20
C ASN A 287 -15.14 23.78 -18.95
N HIS A 288 -14.05 23.04 -18.79
CA HIS A 288 -13.75 21.80 -19.50
C HIS A 288 -13.38 20.68 -18.50
N PRO A 289 -14.29 20.29 -17.59
CA PRO A 289 -13.96 19.40 -16.49
C PRO A 289 -13.46 18.01 -16.90
N ALA A 290 -13.98 17.41 -17.97
CA ALA A 290 -13.48 16.13 -18.49
C ALA A 290 -11.99 16.19 -18.89
N ASN A 291 -11.55 17.32 -19.45
CA ASN A 291 -10.16 17.55 -19.81
C ASN A 291 -9.30 17.77 -18.56
N VAL A 292 -9.82 18.48 -17.57
CA VAL A 292 -9.15 18.67 -16.28
C VAL A 292 -8.94 17.34 -15.58
N ILE A 293 -9.97 16.48 -15.48
CA ILE A 293 -9.87 15.11 -14.94
C ILE A 293 -8.76 14.34 -15.66
N THR A 294 -8.83 14.29 -16.99
CA THR A 294 -7.85 13.58 -17.82
C THR A 294 -6.43 14.11 -17.62
N GLY A 295 -6.25 15.43 -17.64
CA GLY A 295 -4.95 16.09 -17.51
C GLY A 295 -4.32 15.87 -16.15
N LEU A 296 -5.08 16.05 -15.07
CA LEU A 296 -4.62 15.84 -13.69
C LEU A 296 -4.27 14.38 -13.46
N MET A 297 -5.14 13.43 -13.82
CA MET A 297 -4.89 12.00 -13.62
C MET A 297 -3.70 11.51 -14.46
N LYS A 298 -3.54 11.98 -15.72
CA LYS A 298 -2.34 11.72 -16.54
C LYS A 298 -1.09 12.26 -15.84
N ARG A 299 -1.14 13.48 -15.27
CA ARG A 299 0.01 14.13 -14.62
C ARG A 299 0.55 13.34 -13.43
N VAL A 300 -0.33 12.65 -12.69
CA VAL A 300 0.04 11.83 -11.53
C VAL A 300 0.27 10.35 -11.85
N ASN A 301 0.35 10.01 -13.15
CA ASN A 301 0.62 8.69 -13.72
C ASN A 301 -0.49 7.64 -13.47
N ILE A 302 -1.76 8.05 -13.44
CA ILE A 302 -2.88 7.11 -13.41
C ILE A 302 -3.11 6.54 -14.82
N GLY A 303 -3.45 5.24 -14.91
CA GLY A 303 -3.58 4.52 -16.17
C GLY A 303 -4.77 4.95 -17.02
N LYS A 304 -4.59 4.94 -18.36
CA LYS A 304 -5.58 5.42 -19.34
C LYS A 304 -6.97 4.79 -19.19
N LYS A 305 -7.04 3.49 -18.85
CA LYS A 305 -8.31 2.77 -18.65
C LYS A 305 -9.14 3.40 -17.53
N LEU A 306 -8.53 3.58 -16.35
CA LEU A 306 -9.21 4.19 -15.20
C LEU A 306 -9.58 5.64 -15.46
N ILE A 307 -8.74 6.39 -16.19
CA ILE A 307 -9.06 7.77 -16.60
C ILE A 307 -10.33 7.80 -17.45
N ALA A 308 -10.43 6.92 -18.46
CA ALA A 308 -11.58 6.85 -19.35
C ALA A 308 -12.87 6.52 -18.57
N GLU A 309 -12.83 5.51 -17.69
CA GLU A 309 -13.97 5.14 -16.84
C GLU A 309 -14.38 6.28 -15.89
N THR A 310 -13.41 7.01 -15.33
CA THR A 310 -13.68 8.14 -14.44
C THR A 310 -14.36 9.29 -15.18
N VAL A 311 -13.90 9.61 -16.40
CA VAL A 311 -14.50 10.65 -17.24
C VAL A 311 -15.90 10.25 -17.70
N GLU A 312 -16.10 8.99 -18.09
CA GLU A 312 -17.40 8.47 -18.49
C GLU A 312 -18.42 8.57 -17.35
N GLN A 313 -18.06 8.10 -16.14
CA GLN A 313 -18.93 8.22 -14.97
C GLN A 313 -19.22 9.67 -14.59
N PHE A 314 -18.21 10.55 -14.67
CA PHE A 314 -18.40 11.97 -14.41
C PHE A 314 -19.40 12.59 -15.40
N ASN A 315 -19.24 12.35 -16.70
CA ASN A 315 -20.14 12.89 -17.72
C ASN A 315 -21.56 12.31 -17.62
N ALA A 316 -21.71 11.07 -17.15
CA ALA A 316 -23.02 10.47 -16.93
C ALA A 316 -23.78 11.15 -15.77
N ALA A 317 -23.07 11.56 -14.72
CA ALA A 317 -23.64 12.26 -13.57
C ALA A 317 -23.78 13.77 -13.79
N TYR A 318 -22.92 14.36 -14.63
CA TYR A 318 -22.83 15.80 -14.85
C TYR A 318 -23.43 16.19 -16.21
N MET A 319 -24.55 16.92 -16.21
CA MET A 319 -25.30 17.30 -17.43
C MET A 319 -24.60 18.35 -18.33
N GLY A 320 -23.28 18.48 -18.22
CA GLY A 320 -22.46 19.46 -18.94
C GLY A 320 -22.43 20.84 -18.29
N GLY A 321 -21.52 21.69 -18.77
CA GLY A 321 -21.31 23.05 -18.25
C GLY A 321 -20.08 23.19 -17.36
N ALA A 322 -19.96 24.35 -16.71
CA ALA A 322 -18.84 24.67 -15.83
C ALA A 322 -19.12 24.19 -14.39
N CYS A 323 -18.13 23.56 -13.77
CA CYS A 323 -18.22 23.09 -12.38
C CYS A 323 -17.07 23.62 -11.53
N SER A 324 -17.15 23.36 -10.22
CA SER A 324 -16.06 23.68 -9.31
C SER A 324 -14.91 22.67 -9.45
N GLY A 325 -13.71 23.08 -9.02
CA GLY A 325 -12.60 22.15 -8.82
C GLY A 325 -12.92 21.06 -7.81
N TYR A 326 -13.81 21.33 -6.85
CA TYR A 326 -14.24 20.33 -5.87
C TYR A 326 -15.00 19.18 -6.56
N ASP A 327 -15.94 19.48 -7.46
CA ASP A 327 -16.72 18.45 -8.17
C ASP A 327 -15.81 17.54 -9.00
N VAL A 328 -14.83 18.14 -9.69
CA VAL A 328 -13.79 17.39 -10.43
C VAL A 328 -12.92 16.56 -9.49
N TYR A 329 -12.58 17.08 -8.30
CA TYR A 329 -11.78 16.32 -7.34
C TYR A 329 -12.53 15.12 -6.76
N CYS A 330 -13.82 15.28 -6.46
CA CYS A 330 -14.69 14.19 -6.06
C CYS A 330 -14.73 13.10 -7.13
N ALA A 331 -14.81 13.47 -8.41
CA ALA A 331 -14.75 12.52 -9.51
C ALA A 331 -13.42 11.76 -9.57
N ILE A 332 -12.29 12.47 -9.41
CA ILE A 332 -10.97 11.83 -9.35
C ILE A 332 -10.88 10.89 -8.15
N CYS A 333 -11.38 11.26 -6.96
CA CYS A 333 -11.36 10.39 -5.79
C CYS A 333 -12.28 9.17 -5.95
N ASN A 334 -13.41 9.32 -6.64
CA ASN A 334 -14.32 8.23 -7.00
C ASN A 334 -13.62 7.12 -7.82
N SER A 335 -12.51 7.43 -8.52
CA SER A 335 -11.72 6.40 -9.20
C SER A 335 -11.12 5.34 -8.26
N ILE A 336 -11.01 5.62 -6.96
CA ILE A 336 -10.66 4.62 -5.93
C ILE A 336 -11.77 3.58 -5.85
N PHE A 337 -13.01 4.02 -5.66
CA PHE A 337 -14.17 3.14 -5.59
C PHE A 337 -14.35 2.33 -6.89
N ILE A 338 -14.18 2.95 -8.05
CA ILE A 338 -14.18 2.25 -9.35
C ILE A 338 -13.11 1.14 -9.38
N SER A 339 -11.92 1.43 -8.85
CA SER A 339 -10.82 0.46 -8.81
C SER A 339 -11.12 -0.70 -7.86
N GLU A 340 -11.70 -0.43 -6.69
CA GLU A 340 -12.11 -1.47 -5.73
C GLU A 340 -13.18 -2.39 -6.31
N VAL A 341 -14.20 -1.84 -7.00
CA VAL A 341 -15.23 -2.62 -7.72
C VAL A 341 -14.60 -3.49 -8.81
N ASN A 342 -13.55 -3.00 -9.46
CA ASN A 342 -12.75 -3.76 -10.44
C ASN A 342 -11.76 -4.76 -9.79
N GLY A 343 -11.80 -4.94 -8.46
CA GLY A 343 -10.98 -5.91 -7.72
C GLY A 343 -9.57 -5.44 -7.38
N VAL A 344 -9.25 -4.16 -7.55
CA VAL A 344 -7.95 -3.60 -7.15
C VAL A 344 -7.89 -3.49 -5.63
N GLN A 345 -6.88 -4.10 -5.02
CA GLN A 345 -6.69 -4.13 -3.57
C GLN A 345 -5.20 -3.95 -3.21
N GLY A 346 -4.90 -3.93 -1.91
CA GLY A 346 -3.54 -3.95 -1.40
C GLY A 346 -2.67 -2.81 -1.94
N LYS A 347 -1.44 -3.16 -2.36
CA LYS A 347 -0.41 -2.17 -2.75
C LYS A 347 -0.87 -1.28 -3.91
N ALA A 348 -1.59 -1.85 -4.87
CA ALA A 348 -2.05 -1.11 -6.05
C ALA A 348 -3.04 0.00 -5.66
N LEU A 349 -3.95 -0.28 -4.74
CA LEU A 349 -4.92 0.69 -4.24
C LEU A 349 -4.23 1.81 -3.42
N ALA A 350 -3.28 1.45 -2.55
CA ALA A 350 -2.51 2.44 -1.79
C ALA A 350 -1.72 3.39 -2.72
N VAL A 351 -1.11 2.88 -3.79
CA VAL A 351 -0.41 3.70 -4.80
C VAL A 351 -1.37 4.64 -5.54
N LEU A 352 -2.60 4.20 -5.82
CA LEU A 352 -3.63 5.02 -6.45
C LEU A 352 -4.05 6.18 -5.54
N GLU A 353 -4.36 5.91 -4.28
CA GLU A 353 -4.70 6.95 -3.29
C GLU A 353 -3.58 7.99 -3.16
N GLU A 354 -2.32 7.54 -3.07
CA GLU A 354 -1.17 8.44 -3.05
C GLU A 354 -1.07 9.29 -4.33
N ALA A 355 -1.37 8.72 -5.49
CA ALA A 355 -1.38 9.45 -6.75
C ALA A 355 -2.46 10.54 -6.76
N ILE A 356 -3.67 10.20 -6.31
CA ILE A 356 -4.81 11.13 -6.22
C ILE A 356 -4.51 12.28 -5.25
N SER A 357 -3.88 12.00 -4.10
CA SER A 357 -3.51 13.05 -3.14
C SER A 357 -2.60 14.13 -3.74
N ARG A 358 -1.76 13.77 -4.73
CA ARG A 358 -0.86 14.73 -5.40
C ARG A 358 -1.60 15.74 -6.27
N CYS A 359 -2.82 15.41 -6.74
CA CYS A 359 -3.63 16.32 -7.56
C CYS A 359 -3.95 17.63 -6.83
N LEU A 360 -4.10 17.60 -5.50
CA LEU A 360 -4.36 18.79 -4.66
C LEU A 360 -3.25 19.85 -4.73
N THR A 361 -2.04 19.45 -5.16
CA THR A 361 -0.87 20.34 -5.26
C THR A 361 -0.62 20.89 -6.66
N LEU A 362 -1.40 20.45 -7.66
CA LEU A 362 -1.26 20.87 -9.06
C LEU A 362 -1.92 22.24 -9.31
N ARG A 363 -1.62 22.84 -10.45
CA ARG A 363 -2.27 24.07 -10.93
C ARG A 363 -3.40 23.71 -11.88
N TRP A 364 -4.61 23.70 -11.37
CA TRP A 364 -5.78 23.13 -12.05
C TRP A 364 -6.16 23.89 -13.33
N SER A 365 -6.00 25.21 -13.32
CA SER A 365 -6.28 26.08 -14.47
C SER A 365 -5.42 25.78 -15.69
N GLU A 366 -4.25 25.15 -15.54
CA GLU A 366 -3.39 24.76 -16.67
C GLU A 366 -3.99 23.59 -17.49
N TYR A 367 -4.98 22.89 -16.93
CA TYR A 367 -5.65 21.75 -17.56
C TYR A 367 -7.06 22.09 -18.07
N ASP A 368 -7.57 23.29 -17.78
CA ASP A 368 -8.90 23.75 -18.23
C ASP A 368 -8.83 24.28 -19.67
N ILE A 369 -8.58 23.37 -20.61
CA ILE A 369 -8.39 23.68 -22.03
C ILE A 369 -9.53 23.11 -22.89
N PRO A 370 -10.00 23.84 -23.92
CA PRO A 370 -11.03 23.36 -24.83
C PRO A 370 -10.49 22.31 -25.82
N GLY A 371 -11.39 21.49 -26.36
CA GLY A 371 -11.10 20.47 -27.39
C GLY A 371 -10.65 19.12 -26.81
N ASP A 372 -10.57 18.09 -27.65
CA ASP A 372 -10.22 16.74 -27.18
C ASP A 372 -8.71 16.62 -26.90
N LEU A 373 -8.37 16.10 -25.70
CA LEU A 373 -6.99 15.79 -25.34
C LEU A 373 -6.49 14.56 -26.12
N LYS A 374 -5.50 14.76 -27.00
CA LYS A 374 -4.82 13.65 -27.70
C LYS A 374 -4.09 12.68 -26.77
#